data_AF-A0A1J4SMK8-F1
#
_entry.id   AF-A0A1J4SMK8-F1
#
_cell.length_a   1.000
_cell.length_b   1.000
_cell.length_c   1.000
_cell.angle_alpha   90.00
_cell.angle_beta   90.00
_cell.angle_gamma   90.00
#
_symmetry.space_group_name_H-M   'P 1'
#
loop_
_entity.id
_entity.type
_entity.pdbx_description
1 polymer ?
#
loop_
_entity_poly.entity_id
_entity_poly.type
_entity_poly.pdbx_seq_one_letter_code
_entity_poly.pdbx_strand_id
1 'polypeptide(L)'
;MFSVETSDEILEKLRGMLAEEEQGICVRLREYKAGCGCHSKVQLGLGMEEAEEEEDERISVKDVPFLAAKDFLLKHGRSYSLGFDENKQTV
;
A
#
# COMPACT_ATOMS: atom_id res chain seq x y z
N MET A 1 -11.69 -2.75 -9.28
CA MET A 1 -11.50 -3.25 -7.90
C MET A 1 -10.26 -4.13 -7.85
N PHE A 2 -9.24 -3.69 -7.13
CA PHE A 2 -8.02 -4.44 -6.82
C PHE A 2 -8.15 -5.21 -5.50
N SER A 3 -7.15 -6.03 -5.18
CA SER A 3 -7.08 -6.87 -3.99
C SER A 3 -5.70 -6.78 -3.37
N VAL A 4 -5.65 -6.75 -2.05
CA VAL A 4 -4.42 -6.73 -1.26
C VAL A 4 -4.49 -7.89 -0.27
N GLU A 5 -3.58 -8.84 -0.42
CA GLU A 5 -3.37 -9.93 0.52
C GLU A 5 -2.27 -9.52 1.50
N THR A 6 -2.54 -9.61 2.79
CA THR A 6 -1.59 -9.19 3.82
C THR A 6 -1.87 -9.93 5.13
N SER A 7 -0.89 -9.94 6.02
CA SER A 7 -1.01 -10.57 7.33
C SER A 7 -1.64 -9.62 8.36
N ASP A 8 -2.30 -10.16 9.37
CA ASP A 8 -2.89 -9.37 10.46
C ASP A 8 -1.85 -8.48 11.17
N GLU A 9 -0.59 -8.92 11.28
CA GLU A 9 0.50 -8.12 11.87
C GLU A 9 0.75 -6.81 11.10
N ILE A 10 0.73 -6.85 9.75
CA ILE A 10 0.89 -5.66 8.90
C ILE A 10 -0.33 -4.75 9.07
N LEU A 11 -1.53 -5.34 9.07
CA LEU A 11 -2.77 -4.58 9.21
C LEU A 11 -2.87 -3.88 10.56
N GLU A 12 -2.48 -4.54 11.64
CA GLU A 12 -2.46 -3.95 12.98
C GLU A 12 -1.50 -2.75 13.02
N LYS A 13 -0.31 -2.88 12.43
CA LYS A 13 0.65 -1.78 12.32
C LYS A 13 0.10 -0.62 11.50
N LEU A 14 -0.46 -0.89 10.32
CA LEU A 14 -1.04 0.15 9.47
C LEU A 14 -2.21 0.84 10.14
N ARG A 15 -3.05 0.10 10.84
CA ARG A 15 -4.16 0.64 11.61
C ARG A 15 -3.67 1.54 12.75
N GLY A 16 -2.61 1.13 13.44
CA GLY A 16 -1.98 1.94 14.48
C GLY A 16 -1.50 3.27 13.92
N MET A 17 -0.78 3.24 12.79
CA MET A 17 -0.31 4.45 12.13
C MET A 17 -1.47 5.34 11.63
N LEU A 18 -2.50 4.76 11.00
CA LEU A 18 -3.69 5.49 10.56
C LEU A 18 -4.47 6.15 11.72
N ALA A 19 -4.41 5.57 12.93
CA ALA A 19 -5.07 6.15 14.09
C ALA A 19 -4.39 7.42 14.61
N GLU A 20 -3.13 7.65 14.23
CA GLU A 20 -2.40 8.89 14.51
C GLU A 20 -2.66 9.98 13.45
N GLU A 21 -3.18 9.59 12.29
CA GLU A 21 -3.45 10.47 11.16
C GLU A 21 -4.87 11.10 11.21
N GLU A 22 -5.10 12.10 10.36
CA GLU A 22 -6.40 12.76 10.26
C GLU A 22 -7.50 11.86 9.66
N GLN A 23 -8.76 12.17 9.99
CA GLN A 23 -9.90 11.45 9.41
C GLN A 23 -9.93 11.65 7.89
N GLY A 24 -9.86 10.55 7.16
CA GLY A 24 -9.85 10.56 5.68
C GLY A 24 -8.56 10.03 5.07
N ILE A 25 -7.49 9.94 5.87
CA ILE A 25 -6.22 9.36 5.42
C ILE A 25 -6.37 7.85 5.19
N CYS A 26 -5.82 7.40 4.08
CA CYS A 26 -5.84 6.02 3.63
C CYS A 26 -4.43 5.56 3.26
N VAL A 27 -4.21 4.24 3.20
CA VAL A 27 -2.90 3.66 2.86
C VAL A 27 -2.71 3.61 1.35
N ARG A 28 -1.79 4.42 0.80
CA ARG A 28 -1.46 4.46 -0.64
C ARG A 28 -0.45 3.41 -1.04
N LEU A 29 -0.84 2.53 -1.96
CA LEU A 29 0.06 1.65 -2.68
C LEU A 29 0.83 2.46 -3.72
N ARG A 30 2.15 2.48 -3.61
CA ARG A 30 3.04 3.13 -4.58
C ARG A 30 4.29 2.29 -4.85
N GLU A 31 4.86 2.44 -6.04
CA GLU A 31 6.18 1.88 -6.33
C GLU A 31 7.23 2.64 -5.52
N TYR A 32 7.96 1.95 -4.65
CA TYR A 32 9.19 2.45 -4.07
C TYR A 32 10.36 1.77 -4.75
N LYS A 33 11.20 2.55 -5.44
CA LYS A 33 12.49 2.06 -5.93
C LYS A 33 13.47 2.02 -4.77
N ALA A 34 13.55 0.88 -4.10
CA ALA A 34 14.63 0.61 -3.17
C ALA A 34 15.87 0.10 -3.96
N GLY A 35 16.86 0.98 -4.12
CA GLY A 35 18.19 0.62 -4.67
C GLY A 35 18.74 1.62 -5.70
N CYS A 36 20.03 1.94 -5.56
CA CYS A 36 20.79 2.73 -6.53
C CYS A 36 21.71 1.77 -7.33
N GLY A 37 21.39 1.48 -8.59
CA GLY A 37 22.18 0.60 -9.48
C GLY A 37 21.40 -0.58 -10.08
N CYS A 38 22.09 -1.45 -10.85
CA CYS A 38 21.56 -2.57 -11.66
C CYS A 38 20.74 -3.65 -10.92
N HIS A 39 20.47 -3.48 -9.62
CA HIS A 39 19.65 -4.36 -8.77
C HIS A 39 18.37 -3.65 -8.32
N SER A 40 17.72 -2.90 -9.22
CA SER A 40 16.46 -2.22 -8.91
C SER A 40 15.36 -3.27 -8.66
N LYS A 41 15.03 -3.54 -7.40
CA LYS A 41 13.82 -4.27 -7.03
C LYS A 41 12.69 -3.26 -6.92
N VAL A 42 11.60 -3.51 -7.66
CA VAL A 42 10.33 -2.81 -7.45
C VAL A 42 9.80 -3.31 -6.11
N GLN A 43 9.82 -2.47 -5.08
CA GLN A 43 9.18 -2.75 -3.80
C GLN A 43 7.88 -1.97 -3.71
N LEU A 44 6.86 -2.57 -3.08
CA LEU A 44 5.62 -1.87 -2.79
C LEU A 44 5.85 -0.98 -1.56
N GLY A 45 5.89 0.32 -1.79
CA GLY A 45 5.89 1.32 -0.73
C GLY A 45 4.46 1.61 -0.27
N LEU A 46 4.34 1.89 1.02
CA LEU A 46 3.09 2.37 1.62
C LEU A 46 3.25 3.87 1.93
N GLY A 47 2.25 4.66 1.53
CA GLY A 47 2.07 6.07 1.90
C GLY A 47 0.79 6.26 2.70
N MET A 48 0.65 7.40 3.37
CA MET A 48 -0.58 7.81 4.07
C MET A 48 -1.03 9.10 3.42
N GLU A 49 -2.10 9.02 2.64
CA GLU A 49 -2.57 10.11 1.80
C GLU A 49 -4.11 10.10 1.75
N GLU A 50 -4.71 11.25 1.46
CA GLU A 50 -6.13 11.36 1.17
C GLU A 50 -6.44 10.64 -0.16
N ALA A 51 -7.65 10.09 -0.28
CA ALA A 51 -8.06 9.42 -1.51
C ALA A 51 -8.51 10.44 -2.57
N GLU A 52 -7.95 10.36 -3.78
CA GLU A 52 -8.39 11.18 -4.91
C GLU A 52 -9.46 10.42 -5.72
N GLU A 53 -10.75 10.76 -5.55
CA GLU A 53 -11.88 9.99 -6.11
C GLU A 53 -11.82 9.81 -7.63
N GLU A 54 -11.23 10.77 -8.36
CA GLU A 54 -11.12 10.72 -9.81
C GLU A 54 -9.95 9.85 -10.30
N GLU A 55 -8.87 9.74 -9.54
CA GLU A 55 -7.60 9.12 -9.98
C GLU A 55 -7.29 7.82 -9.25
N ASP A 56 -7.77 7.66 -8.02
CA ASP A 56 -7.52 6.50 -7.19
C ASP A 56 -8.71 5.52 -7.19
N GLU A 57 -8.38 4.26 -6.97
CA GLU A 57 -9.34 3.25 -6.55
C GLU A 57 -9.11 2.98 -5.06
N ARG A 58 -10.18 2.86 -4.29
CA ARG A 58 -10.13 2.54 -2.85
C ARG A 58 -10.74 1.19 -2.56
N ILE A 59 -10.08 0.41 -1.71
CA ILE A 59 -10.63 -0.81 -1.11
C ILE A 59 -10.48 -0.78 0.40
N SER A 60 -11.29 -1.56 1.11
CA SER A 60 -11.13 -1.77 2.56
C SER A 60 -10.80 -3.22 2.81
N VAL A 61 -9.65 -3.47 3.46
CA VAL A 61 -9.18 -4.82 3.81
C VAL A 61 -9.09 -4.88 5.31
N LYS A 62 -9.97 -5.69 5.95
CA LYS A 62 -10.03 -5.85 7.41
C LYS A 62 -9.96 -4.51 8.17
N ASP A 63 -10.86 -3.59 7.83
CA ASP A 63 -10.96 -2.23 8.39
C ASP A 63 -9.78 -1.27 8.08
N VAL A 64 -8.83 -1.67 7.24
CA VAL A 64 -7.77 -0.78 6.75
C VAL A 64 -8.12 -0.28 5.35
N PRO A 65 -8.31 1.03 5.14
CA PRO A 65 -8.55 1.59 3.83
C PRO A 65 -7.23 1.66 3.03
N PHE A 66 -7.22 1.03 1.87
CA PHE A 66 -6.13 1.11 0.89
C PHE A 66 -6.57 1.92 -0.32
N LEU A 67 -5.69 2.79 -0.82
CA LEU A 67 -5.85 3.47 -2.10
C LEU A 67 -4.73 3.05 -3.07
N ALA A 68 -5.05 3.06 -4.35
CA ALA A 68 -4.09 2.83 -5.41
C ALA A 68 -4.47 3.66 -6.63
N ALA A 69 -3.50 4.32 -7.24
CA ALA A 69 -3.73 5.09 -8.47
C ALA A 69 -4.18 4.15 -9.60
N LYS A 70 -5.16 4.56 -10.40
CA LYS A 70 -5.65 3.77 -11.54
C LYS A 70 -4.53 3.42 -12.52
N ASP A 71 -3.62 4.36 -12.78
CA ASP A 71 -2.44 4.12 -13.63
C ASP A 71 -1.52 3.04 -13.04
N PHE A 72 -1.31 3.07 -11.72
CA PHE A 72 -0.55 2.06 -11.00
C PHE A 72 -1.19 0.67 -11.11
N LEU A 73 -2.50 0.59 -10.97
CA LEU A 73 -3.27 -0.66 -11.15
C LEU A 73 -3.20 -1.17 -12.60
N LEU A 74 -3.21 -0.28 -13.59
CA LEU A 74 -3.08 -0.65 -15.00
C LEU A 74 -1.68 -1.19 -15.31
N LYS A 75 -0.65 -0.63 -14.66
CA LYS A 75 0.76 -0.99 -14.89
C LYS A 75 1.20 -2.26 -14.16
N HIS A 76 0.79 -2.43 -12.90
CA HIS A 76 1.26 -3.51 -12.03
C HIS A 76 0.23 -4.63 -11.82
N GLY A 77 -1.00 -4.44 -12.30
CA GLY A 77 -2.11 -5.37 -12.10
C GLY A 77 -2.98 -4.99 -10.92
N ARG A 78 -3.85 -5.91 -10.50
CA ARG A 78 -4.89 -5.65 -9.49
C ARG A 78 -4.79 -6.57 -8.28
N SER A 79 -3.72 -7.35 -8.18
CA SER A 79 -3.51 -8.29 -7.08
C SER A 79 -2.15 -8.01 -6.48
N TYR A 80 -2.15 -7.61 -5.21
CA TYR A 80 -0.97 -7.25 -4.46
C TYR A 80 -0.88 -8.12 -3.23
N SER A 81 0.34 -8.51 -2.87
CA SER A 81 0.61 -9.18 -1.60
C SER A 81 1.62 -8.35 -0.83
N LEU A 82 1.27 -7.96 0.39
CA LEU A 82 2.16 -7.27 1.31
C LEU A 82 2.73 -8.31 2.28
N GLY A 83 4.05 -8.42 2.31
CA GLY A 83 4.77 -9.26 3.24
C GLY A 83 5.69 -8.44 4.13
N PHE A 84 6.15 -9.04 5.22
CA PHE A 84 7.37 -8.59 5.87
C PHE A 84 8.54 -9.41 5.32
N ASP A 85 9.63 -8.74 4.95
CA ASP A 85 10.92 -9.39 4.70
C ASP A 85 11.51 -9.87 6.03
N GLU A 86 12.60 -10.64 5.99
CA GLU A 86 13.24 -11.24 7.17
C GLU A 86 13.64 -10.19 8.25
N ASN A 87 13.72 -8.92 7.85
CA ASN A 87 14.01 -7.77 8.73
C ASN A 87 12.77 -7.02 9.26
N LYS A 88 11.55 -7.58 9.13
CA LYS A 88 10.28 -6.90 9.46
C LYS A 88 10.04 -5.60 8.68
N GLN A 89 10.66 -5.46 7.51
CA GLN A 89 10.38 -4.38 6.57
C GLN A 89 9.29 -4.82 5.62
N THR A 90 8.32 -3.95 5.32
CA THR A 90 7.28 -4.24 4.32
C THR A 90 7.91 -4.38 2.94
N VAL A 91 7.65 -5.50 2.26
CA VAL A 91 8.11 -5.81 0.89
C VAL A 91 6.95 -6.17 -0.02
#